data_AF-A0A7J3M5L1-F1
#
_entry.id   AF-A0A7J3M5L1-F1
#
_cell.length_a   1.000
_cell.length_b   1.000
_cell.length_c   1.000
_cell.angle_alpha   90.00
_cell.angle_beta   90.00
_cell.angle_gamma   90.00
#
_symmetry.space_group_name_H-M   'P 1'
#
loop_
_entity.id
_entity.type
_entity.pdbx_description
1 polymer ?
#
loop_
_entity_poly.entity_id
_entity_poly.type
_entity_poly.pdbx_seq_one_letter_code
_entity_poly.pdbx_strand_id
1 'polypeptide(L)'
;AGILPDIMVRISPSAENLRVVVEDNGPGIKKEFVAKAFGKLLYGSRFHEIRQSRGQQGIGISGAVLYAQLTTGKPATILTKTPESQKAYKVQLYIDTKRNEPVIEKESEEDWYMPHGTRIELEIVGSYVKEKKQSVFEYLRETSVINPHARITFIDPDGNVYEFKRSSNEIPRVAKAIKPHPHGIELGKLLAMLKATSTTTLRKFLKEEFVRIGDKIADEIIAISGLNGDEDPRSFGRVEAQRLLEAFRKVELLPPPTDCLSPIGETLLMRSLVSEFAPEFVFAVTRKPKVYSGHPFFVEVAIAYGGEIKSDKAILLRYANKVPLLYQQSGCAITKAVESVNWKSYGLEQNKDELPVGNVVILVHLGSTNIPYTSESKEAVAMIPEIVDEIRLALQEVGRRLREYIDRKNKQQAKKKKEEMIVKILPLIAKKVCEVLEKDPVEVGRIVARIMGYVHFEREISEKNGFKEVTLRVYNFTKSKKDFKVVESCDGEVKAENARIFCEKFTTISWNVSLSPNEEIELRYVVKGKILNKNPIVEGLDASIVSGATSAINISQELNAKHEAIGD
;
A
#
# COMPACT_ATOMS: atom_id res chain seq x y z
N ALA A 1 19.33 16.91 0.94
CA ALA A 1 20.11 15.86 1.63
C ALA A 1 20.09 14.55 0.86
N GLY A 2 18.93 14.07 0.38
CA GLY A 2 18.91 12.83 -0.43
C GLY A 2 19.35 11.61 0.38
N ILE A 3 19.01 11.58 1.66
CA ILE A 3 19.38 10.53 2.61
C ILE A 3 18.16 9.64 2.83
N LEU A 4 18.35 8.33 2.90
CA LEU A 4 17.31 7.39 3.32
C LEU A 4 17.09 7.58 4.84
N PRO A 5 15.88 8.01 5.26
CA PRO A 5 15.67 8.37 6.64
C PRO A 5 15.65 7.13 7.53
N ASP A 6 16.38 7.21 8.64
CA ASP A 6 16.32 6.33 9.80
C ASP A 6 15.83 7.19 10.96
N ILE A 7 14.68 6.84 11.51
CA ILE A 7 14.05 7.61 12.59
C ILE A 7 13.84 6.67 13.78
N MET A 8 14.35 7.06 14.94
CA MET A 8 14.05 6.40 16.20
C MET A 8 13.10 7.27 17.01
N VAL A 9 11.99 6.70 17.45
CA VAL A 9 11.04 7.32 18.37
C VAL A 9 11.00 6.48 19.64
N ARG A 10 11.26 7.09 20.78
CA ARG A 10 11.20 6.42 22.09
C ARG A 10 10.29 7.21 23.01
N ILE A 11 9.36 6.52 23.64
CA ILE A 11 8.55 7.05 24.73
C ILE A 11 8.92 6.26 25.97
N SER A 12 9.35 6.92 27.03
CA SER A 12 9.67 6.29 28.31
C SER A 12 8.94 6.96 29.46
N PRO A 13 8.47 6.21 30.46
CA PRO A 13 7.90 6.79 31.66
C PRO A 13 8.98 7.56 32.44
N SER A 14 8.61 8.72 32.98
CA SER A 14 9.45 9.62 33.77
C SER A 14 8.65 10.12 34.96
N ALA A 15 8.64 9.35 36.05
CA ALA A 15 7.73 9.56 37.19
C ALA A 15 6.25 9.62 36.73
N GLU A 16 5.59 10.77 36.88
CA GLU A 16 4.21 11.00 36.44
C GLU A 16 4.11 11.55 34.99
N ASN A 17 5.25 11.76 34.33
CA ASN A 17 5.35 12.32 32.99
C ASN A 17 5.80 11.27 31.97
N LEU A 18 5.69 11.62 30.68
CA LEU A 18 6.27 10.88 29.59
C LEU A 18 7.46 11.67 29.01
N ARG A 19 8.56 10.95 28.79
CA ARG A 19 9.71 11.47 28.05
C ARG A 19 9.64 10.96 26.62
N VAL A 20 9.56 11.89 25.68
CA VAL A 20 9.52 11.62 24.24
C VAL A 20 10.86 11.99 23.64
N VAL A 21 11.52 11.01 23.01
CA VAL A 21 12.78 11.19 22.29
C VAL A 21 12.55 10.87 20.83
N VAL A 22 12.95 11.77 19.94
CA VAL A 22 12.97 11.55 18.49
C VAL A 22 14.38 11.81 17.99
N GLU A 23 14.96 10.84 17.31
CA GLU A 23 16.30 10.90 16.72
C GLU A 23 16.23 10.60 15.22
N ASP A 24 16.84 11.45 14.40
CA ASP A 24 16.92 11.31 12.95
C ASP A 24 18.37 11.29 12.45
N ASN A 25 18.59 10.63 11.30
CA ASN A 25 19.84 10.64 10.55
C ASN A 25 19.88 11.73 9.46
N GLY A 26 19.17 12.85 9.64
CA GLY A 26 19.17 13.97 8.71
C GLY A 26 20.51 14.71 8.66
N PRO A 27 20.61 15.81 7.89
CA PRO A 27 21.84 16.59 7.74
C PRO A 27 22.24 17.40 8.98
N GLY A 28 21.47 17.33 10.07
CA GLY A 28 21.63 18.22 11.23
C GLY A 28 21.19 19.67 10.95
N ILE A 29 21.30 20.50 11.98
CA ILE A 29 20.96 21.93 11.93
C ILE A 29 22.20 22.72 12.34
N LYS A 30 22.54 23.78 11.59
CA LYS A 30 23.66 24.66 11.94
C LYS A 30 23.38 25.36 13.28
N LYS A 31 24.40 25.47 14.13
CA LYS A 31 24.35 26.05 15.49
C LYS A 31 23.53 27.35 15.56
N GLU A 32 23.77 28.27 14.62
CA GLU A 32 23.11 29.58 14.52
C GLU A 32 21.58 29.54 14.36
N PHE A 33 21.03 28.44 13.81
CA PHE A 33 19.60 28.29 13.56
C PHE A 33 18.89 27.39 14.56
N VAL A 34 19.60 26.62 15.39
CA VAL A 34 18.99 25.65 16.31
C VAL A 34 18.01 26.33 17.26
N ALA A 35 18.46 27.33 18.02
CA ALA A 35 17.61 28.01 19.00
C ALA A 35 16.35 28.62 18.35
N LYS A 36 16.51 29.26 17.18
CA LYS A 36 15.38 29.86 16.44
C LYS A 36 14.42 28.80 15.88
N ALA A 37 14.93 27.67 15.41
CA ALA A 37 14.11 26.60 14.83
C ALA A 37 13.19 25.93 15.86
N PHE A 38 13.63 25.82 17.11
CA PHE A 38 12.90 25.13 18.18
C PHE A 38 12.16 26.07 19.14
N GLY A 39 12.67 27.30 19.32
CA GLY A 39 12.15 28.22 20.33
C GLY A 39 11.54 29.52 19.80
N LYS A 40 11.30 29.63 18.49
CA LYS A 40 10.55 30.74 17.89
C LYS A 40 9.32 30.22 17.17
N LEU A 41 8.14 30.73 17.52
CA LEU A 41 6.90 30.47 16.79
C LEU A 41 6.91 31.21 15.45
N LEU A 42 6.27 30.61 14.44
CA LEU A 42 6.20 31.15 13.07
C LEU A 42 7.57 31.36 12.42
N TYR A 43 8.57 30.55 12.81
CA TYR A 43 9.91 30.59 12.25
C TYR A 43 10.20 29.32 11.44
N GLY A 44 10.73 29.49 10.24
CA GLY A 44 11.21 28.37 9.45
C GLY A 44 11.55 28.73 8.01
N SER A 45 12.38 27.90 7.39
CA SER A 45 12.78 28.04 6.00
C SER A 45 11.67 27.76 4.98
N ARG A 46 10.50 27.29 5.44
CA ARG A 46 9.40 26.78 4.60
C ARG A 46 8.21 27.73 4.49
N PHE A 47 8.24 28.89 5.15
CA PHE A 47 7.11 29.82 5.21
C PHE A 47 6.93 30.66 3.94
N HIS A 48 8.02 30.93 3.24
CA HIS A 48 8.01 31.85 2.08
C HIS A 48 7.95 31.11 0.74
N GLU A 49 8.27 29.82 0.72
CA GLU A 49 8.33 29.01 -0.50
C GLU A 49 7.04 28.21 -0.70
N ILE A 50 6.42 28.34 -1.88
CA ILE A 50 5.27 27.51 -2.25
C ILE A 50 5.81 26.22 -2.84
N ARG A 51 5.81 25.16 -2.05
CA ARG A 51 6.12 23.79 -2.46
C ARG A 51 5.38 22.81 -1.57
N GLN A 52 5.23 21.58 -2.04
CA GLN A 52 4.69 20.52 -1.19
C GLN A 52 5.58 20.28 0.03
N SER A 53 5.00 20.38 1.23
CA SER A 53 5.65 20.09 2.50
C SER A 53 4.68 19.43 3.48
N ARG A 54 5.22 18.66 4.44
CA ARG A 54 4.43 18.05 5.53
C ARG A 54 3.85 19.09 6.49
N GLY A 55 4.60 20.16 6.77
CA GLY A 55 4.19 21.29 7.61
C GLY A 55 4.14 22.61 6.85
N GLN A 56 3.14 23.45 7.14
CA GLN A 56 2.87 24.72 6.43
C GLN A 56 3.33 25.96 7.23
N GLN A 57 2.97 26.05 8.50
CA GLN A 57 3.07 27.28 9.31
C GLN A 57 4.18 27.23 10.37
N GLY A 58 5.06 26.22 10.37
CA GLY A 58 6.19 26.07 11.32
C GLY A 58 5.88 26.31 12.81
N ILE A 59 4.68 25.98 13.25
CA ILE A 59 4.28 26.00 14.67
C ILE A 59 4.58 24.65 15.34
N GLY A 60 4.64 23.56 14.56
CA GLY A 60 4.58 22.19 15.08
C GLY A 60 5.55 21.89 16.23
N ILE A 61 6.86 22.05 16.00
CA ILE A 61 7.86 21.72 17.02
C ILE A 61 7.89 22.74 18.17
N SER A 62 7.81 24.03 17.86
CA SER A 62 7.78 25.09 18.86
C SER A 62 6.55 24.96 19.78
N GLY A 63 5.43 24.47 19.26
CA GLY A 63 4.23 24.14 20.04
C GLY A 63 4.46 22.95 20.98
N ALA A 64 5.17 21.92 20.54
CA ALA A 64 5.54 20.78 21.41
C ALA A 64 6.51 21.19 22.52
N VAL A 65 7.50 22.05 22.21
CA VAL A 65 8.42 22.65 23.20
C VAL A 65 7.63 23.49 24.21
N LEU A 66 6.71 24.33 23.73
CA LEU A 66 5.87 25.16 24.60
C LEU A 66 4.97 24.30 25.50
N TYR A 67 4.39 23.22 24.97
CA TYR A 67 3.58 22.29 25.77
C TYR A 67 4.40 21.60 26.86
N ALA A 68 5.62 21.13 26.54
CA ALA A 68 6.54 20.55 27.50
C ALA A 68 6.89 21.56 28.61
N GLN A 69 7.25 22.79 28.24
CA GLN A 69 7.55 23.87 29.17
C GLN A 69 6.36 24.23 30.07
N LEU A 70 5.15 24.33 29.52
CA LEU A 70 3.96 24.70 30.30
C LEU A 70 3.49 23.59 31.25
N THR A 71 3.66 22.33 30.86
CA THR A 71 3.16 21.19 31.64
C THR A 71 4.16 20.70 32.68
N THR A 72 5.45 20.60 32.34
CA THR A 72 6.47 20.03 33.23
C THR A 72 7.46 21.07 33.75
N GLY A 73 7.51 22.26 33.15
CA GLY A 73 8.51 23.30 33.48
C GLY A 73 9.92 22.96 33.01
N LYS A 74 10.15 21.81 32.37
CA LYS A 74 11.48 21.37 31.93
C LYS A 74 11.85 21.92 30.55
N PRO A 75 13.15 22.18 30.30
CA PRO A 75 13.61 22.68 29.01
C PRO A 75 13.56 21.56 27.95
N ALA A 76 13.39 21.95 26.69
CA ALA A 76 13.61 21.03 25.58
C ALA A 76 15.11 20.81 25.39
N THR A 77 15.54 19.54 25.30
CA THR A 77 16.95 19.20 25.04
C THR A 77 17.10 18.81 23.58
N ILE A 78 17.94 19.55 22.84
CA ILE A 78 18.24 19.29 21.44
C ILE A 78 19.71 18.95 21.31
N LEU A 79 20.01 17.88 20.59
CA LEU A 79 21.37 17.47 20.20
C LEU A 79 21.41 17.40 18.68
N THR A 80 22.34 18.11 18.03
CA THR A 80 22.44 18.10 16.57
C THR A 80 23.89 18.07 16.11
N LYS A 81 24.14 17.40 14.98
CA LYS A 81 25.45 17.32 14.36
C LYS A 81 25.32 17.42 12.85
N THR A 82 26.05 18.34 12.27
CA THR A 82 26.19 18.48 10.82
C THR A 82 27.36 17.62 10.32
N PRO A 83 27.36 17.16 9.06
CA PRO A 83 28.47 16.35 8.51
C PRO A 83 29.85 17.00 8.63
N GLU A 84 29.90 18.34 8.63
CA GLU A 84 31.13 19.14 8.76
C GLU A 84 31.64 19.26 10.20
N SER A 85 30.79 18.95 11.21
CA SER A 85 31.11 19.15 12.63
C SER A 85 31.67 17.87 13.27
N GLN A 86 32.79 17.99 13.98
CA GLN A 86 33.39 16.86 14.70
C GLN A 86 32.54 16.45 15.92
N LYS A 87 32.09 17.43 16.71
CA LYS A 87 31.27 17.24 17.92
C LYS A 87 29.81 17.60 17.67
N ALA A 88 28.91 17.04 18.46
CA ALA A 88 27.50 17.39 18.42
C ALA A 88 27.22 18.59 19.33
N TYR A 89 26.42 19.53 18.85
CA TYR A 89 25.97 20.68 19.61
C TYR A 89 24.72 20.31 20.41
N LYS A 90 24.80 20.46 21.73
CA LYS A 90 23.69 20.21 22.67
C LYS A 90 23.21 21.52 23.28
N VAL A 91 21.91 21.76 23.18
CA VAL A 91 21.27 22.96 23.72
C VAL A 91 20.02 22.60 24.51
N GLN A 92 19.87 23.22 25.67
CA GLN A 92 18.65 23.21 26.47
C GLN A 92 18.01 24.59 26.38
N LEU A 93 16.76 24.64 25.93
CA LEU A 93 16.08 25.91 25.68
C LEU A 93 14.64 25.93 26.17
N TYR A 94 14.23 27.15 26.51
CA TYR A 94 12.86 27.57 26.78
C TYR A 94 12.40 28.56 25.71
N ILE A 95 11.10 28.82 25.68
CA ILE A 95 10.46 29.84 24.86
C ILE A 95 9.99 30.97 25.79
N ASP A 96 10.47 32.18 25.53
CA ASP A 96 9.86 33.40 26.08
C ASP A 96 8.58 33.69 25.30
N THR A 97 7.43 33.42 25.92
CA THR A 97 6.11 33.61 25.32
C THR A 97 5.74 35.08 25.11
N LYS A 98 6.33 36.02 25.86
CA LYS A 98 6.05 37.46 25.70
C LYS A 98 6.76 38.03 24.49
N ARG A 99 8.01 37.62 24.27
CA ARG A 99 8.85 38.13 23.17
C ARG A 99 8.84 37.23 21.94
N ASN A 100 8.35 35.99 22.06
CA ASN A 100 8.48 34.95 21.04
C ASN A 100 9.94 34.75 20.63
N GLU A 101 10.82 34.60 21.63
CA GLU A 101 12.26 34.39 21.44
C GLU A 101 12.74 33.18 22.25
N PRO A 102 13.72 32.42 21.74
CA PRO A 102 14.31 31.31 22.46
C PRO A 102 15.20 31.83 23.60
N VAL A 103 15.10 31.22 24.78
CA VAL A 103 15.99 31.44 25.92
C VAL A 103 16.82 30.19 26.12
N ILE A 104 18.13 30.30 25.93
CA ILE A 104 19.06 29.19 26.14
C ILE A 104 19.40 29.13 27.62
N GLU A 105 19.12 27.98 28.25
CA GLU A 105 19.49 27.72 29.64
C GLU A 105 20.92 27.16 29.72
N LYS A 106 21.23 26.20 28.83
CA LYS A 106 22.53 25.53 28.81
C LYS A 106 22.92 25.18 27.39
N GLU A 107 24.20 25.36 27.07
CA GLU A 107 24.80 24.87 25.84
C GLU A 107 26.10 24.12 26.13
N SER A 108 26.37 23.08 25.35
CA SER A 108 27.56 22.25 25.48
C SER A 108 27.84 21.52 24.17
N GLU A 109 29.06 21.00 24.02
CA GLU A 109 29.43 20.10 22.93
C GLU A 109 29.71 18.71 23.51
N GLU A 110 29.09 17.69 22.94
CA GLU A 110 29.23 16.30 23.38
C GLU A 110 29.67 15.41 22.20
N ASP A 111 30.42 14.35 22.51
CA ASP A 111 30.79 13.35 21.51
C ASP A 111 29.56 12.49 21.19
N TRP A 112 29.22 12.43 19.90
CA TRP A 112 28.06 11.67 19.42
C TRP A 112 28.49 10.77 18.26
N TYR A 113 28.19 9.47 18.40
CA TYR A 113 28.61 8.42 17.48
C TYR A 113 28.04 8.58 16.07
N MET A 114 26.84 9.16 15.93
CA MET A 114 26.25 9.40 14.61
C MET A 114 27.08 10.44 13.83
N PRO A 115 27.28 10.26 12.51
CA PRO A 115 28.03 11.22 11.70
C PRO A 115 27.26 12.53 11.52
N HIS A 116 25.93 12.46 11.40
CA HIS A 116 25.03 13.59 11.26
C HIS A 116 23.65 13.21 11.78
N GLY A 117 22.86 14.21 12.18
CA GLY A 117 21.49 13.99 12.63
C GLY A 117 21.02 15.03 13.63
N THR A 118 19.78 14.87 14.07
CA THR A 118 19.21 15.66 15.17
C THR A 118 18.43 14.74 16.10
N ARG A 119 18.60 14.96 17.41
CA ARG A 119 17.85 14.33 18.48
C ARG A 119 17.16 15.39 19.31
N ILE A 120 15.89 15.17 19.60
CA ILE A 120 15.07 16.06 20.44
C ILE A 120 14.51 15.22 21.57
N GLU A 121 14.59 15.75 22.78
CA GLU A 121 14.06 15.16 24.00
C GLU A 121 13.15 16.16 24.70
N LEU A 122 11.90 15.74 24.91
CA LEU A 122 10.85 16.52 25.56
C LEU A 122 10.24 15.72 26.70
N GLU A 123 9.96 16.38 27.82
CA GLU A 123 9.18 15.80 28.91
C GLU A 123 7.80 16.46 28.96
N ILE A 124 6.76 15.66 28.86
CA ILE A 124 5.37 16.12 28.74
C ILE A 124 4.48 15.38 29.72
N VAL A 125 3.44 16.06 30.20
CA VAL A 125 2.32 15.39 30.87
C VAL A 125 1.43 14.76 29.80
N GLY A 126 1.11 13.47 29.92
CA GLY A 126 0.26 12.79 28.94
C GLY A 126 0.08 11.31 29.25
N SER A 127 -0.85 10.69 28.53
CA SER A 127 -1.10 9.24 28.61
C SER A 127 -0.82 8.58 27.26
N TYR A 128 -0.17 7.42 27.32
CA TYR A 128 0.05 6.57 26.15
C TYR A 128 -0.97 5.44 26.13
N VAL A 129 -1.70 5.31 25.03
CA VAL A 129 -2.66 4.22 24.82
C VAL A 129 -2.40 3.59 23.47
N LYS A 130 -1.92 2.34 23.47
CA LYS A 130 -1.55 1.62 22.24
C LYS A 130 -2.76 1.09 21.47
N GLU A 131 -3.75 0.55 22.16
CA GLU A 131 -4.87 -0.22 21.57
C GLU A 131 -5.88 0.65 20.80
N LYS A 132 -5.80 1.98 20.94
CA LYS A 132 -6.66 2.89 20.20
C LYS A 132 -6.14 3.05 18.76
N LYS A 133 -7.06 3.16 17.80
CA LYS A 133 -6.75 3.58 16.41
C LYS A 133 -6.03 4.94 16.37
N GLN A 134 -6.36 5.81 17.33
CA GLN A 134 -5.73 7.12 17.52
C GLN A 134 -4.55 6.99 18.49
N SER A 135 -3.55 6.20 18.10
CA SER A 135 -2.35 5.97 18.90
C SER A 135 -1.09 6.39 18.15
N VAL A 136 -0.01 6.64 18.90
CA VAL A 136 1.31 6.92 18.32
C VAL A 136 1.79 5.72 17.50
N PHE A 137 1.50 4.49 17.96
CA PHE A 137 1.85 3.28 17.23
C PHE A 137 1.20 3.27 15.84
N GLU A 138 -0.12 3.50 15.75
CA GLU A 138 -0.82 3.52 14.46
C GLU A 138 -0.34 4.69 13.58
N TYR A 139 -0.02 5.85 14.15
CA TYR A 139 0.56 6.96 13.41
C TYR A 139 1.90 6.57 12.74
N LEU A 140 2.81 5.94 13.48
CA LEU A 140 4.10 5.51 12.96
C LEU A 140 3.96 4.37 11.94
N ARG A 141 3.03 3.45 12.20
CA ARG A 141 2.66 2.38 11.27
C ARG A 141 2.15 2.95 9.94
N GLU A 142 1.13 3.81 9.96
CA GLU A 142 0.62 4.45 8.73
C GLU A 142 1.66 5.33 8.04
N THR A 143 2.55 5.98 8.83
CA THR A 143 3.67 6.77 8.29
C THR A 143 4.66 5.89 7.52
N SER A 144 4.88 4.64 7.95
CA SER A 144 5.75 3.69 7.25
C SER A 144 5.15 3.24 5.91
N VAL A 145 3.82 3.05 5.85
CA VAL A 145 3.09 2.67 4.61
C VAL A 145 3.27 3.75 3.54
N ILE A 146 3.08 5.02 3.90
CA ILE A 146 3.14 6.14 2.94
C ILE A 146 4.58 6.59 2.63
N ASN A 147 5.55 6.23 3.47
CA ASN A 147 6.97 6.54 3.28
C ASN A 147 7.82 5.24 3.19
N PRO A 148 7.73 4.48 2.09
CA PRO A 148 8.38 3.17 1.94
C PRO A 148 9.92 3.20 2.04
N HIS A 149 10.51 4.38 1.88
CA HIS A 149 11.95 4.62 1.93
C HIS A 149 12.47 4.90 3.35
N ALA A 150 11.58 5.09 4.32
CA ALA A 150 11.92 5.36 5.70
C ALA A 150 12.00 4.06 6.50
N ARG A 151 12.99 3.98 7.40
CA ARG A 151 12.97 3.02 8.50
C ARG A 151 12.57 3.76 9.76
N ILE A 152 11.62 3.20 10.50
CA ILE A 152 11.14 3.78 11.76
C ILE A 152 11.29 2.73 12.85
N THR A 153 12.03 3.05 13.90
CA THR A 153 12.15 2.24 15.11
C THR A 153 11.38 2.91 16.22
N PHE A 154 10.38 2.22 16.77
CA PHE A 154 9.57 2.72 17.87
C PHE A 154 9.81 1.90 19.13
N ILE A 155 10.10 2.58 20.23
CA ILE A 155 10.24 1.99 21.56
C ILE A 155 9.10 2.54 22.42
N ASP A 156 8.18 1.67 22.82
CA ASP A 156 7.03 2.05 23.64
C ASP A 156 7.41 2.21 25.14
N PRO A 157 6.53 2.78 25.97
CA PRO A 157 6.78 2.95 27.41
C PRO A 157 7.03 1.64 28.16
N ASP A 158 6.52 0.52 27.65
CA ASP A 158 6.68 -0.81 28.23
C ASP A 158 8.03 -1.45 27.85
N GLY A 159 8.78 -0.82 26.94
CA GLY A 159 10.09 -1.28 26.47
C GLY A 159 10.03 -2.20 25.24
N ASN A 160 8.86 -2.41 24.64
CA ASN A 160 8.74 -3.18 23.41
C ASN A 160 9.32 -2.37 22.23
N VAL A 161 10.09 -3.06 21.40
CA VAL A 161 10.72 -2.48 20.21
C VAL A 161 9.96 -2.93 18.97
N TYR A 162 9.46 -1.97 18.20
CA TYR A 162 8.82 -2.19 16.91
C TYR A 162 9.69 -1.59 15.82
N GLU A 163 10.03 -2.39 14.81
CA GLU A 163 10.80 -1.94 13.67
C GLU A 163 9.95 -1.98 12.40
N PHE A 164 9.65 -0.80 11.86
CA PHE A 164 9.05 -0.65 10.54
C PHE A 164 10.17 -0.52 9.51
N LYS A 165 10.43 -1.61 8.79
CA LYS A 165 11.51 -1.71 7.80
C LYS A 165 11.16 -1.00 6.50
N ARG A 166 12.20 -0.61 5.76
CA ARG A 166 12.05 -0.04 4.42
C ARG A 166 11.51 -1.09 3.45
N SER A 167 10.53 -0.72 2.65
CA SER A 167 10.05 -1.51 1.52
C SER A 167 10.68 -1.08 0.18
N SER A 168 11.33 0.09 0.15
CA SER A 168 12.07 0.59 -1.02
C SER A 168 13.30 1.40 -0.61
N ASN A 169 14.33 1.42 -1.45
CA ASN A 169 15.49 2.31 -1.30
C ASN A 169 15.43 3.50 -2.27
N GLU A 170 14.31 3.69 -2.96
CA GLU A 170 14.11 4.79 -3.89
C GLU A 170 13.69 6.07 -3.15
N ILE A 171 14.45 7.15 -3.35
CA ILE A 171 14.18 8.44 -2.70
C ILE A 171 13.15 9.22 -3.53
N PRO A 172 12.06 9.71 -2.93
CA PRO A 172 11.08 10.52 -3.64
C PRO A 172 11.70 11.79 -4.25
N ARG A 173 11.18 12.21 -5.41
CA ARG A 173 11.62 13.46 -6.06
C ARG A 173 11.39 14.66 -5.15
N VAL A 174 12.37 15.53 -5.05
CA VAL A 174 12.27 16.74 -4.22
C VAL A 174 11.40 17.78 -4.91
N ALA A 175 10.37 18.26 -4.21
CA ALA A 175 9.51 19.34 -4.68
C ALA A 175 10.30 20.66 -4.81
N LYS A 176 10.19 21.31 -5.97
CA LYS A 176 10.80 22.62 -6.22
C LYS A 176 9.91 23.75 -5.73
N ALA A 177 10.51 24.82 -5.22
CA ALA A 177 9.77 26.03 -4.86
C ALA A 177 9.27 26.73 -6.14
N ILE A 178 8.00 27.14 -6.13
CA ILE A 178 7.40 27.94 -7.19
C ILE A 178 6.96 29.29 -6.62
N LYS A 179 6.84 30.27 -7.52
CA LYS A 179 6.21 31.55 -7.20
C LYS A 179 4.69 31.37 -7.07
N PRO A 180 3.97 32.30 -6.44
CA PRO A 180 2.51 32.20 -6.33
C PRO A 180 1.81 32.30 -7.68
N HIS A 181 0.66 31.62 -7.75
CA HIS A 181 -0.27 31.74 -8.86
C HIS A 181 -1.32 32.82 -8.54
N PRO A 182 -1.72 33.69 -9.50
CA PRO A 182 -2.63 34.81 -9.24
C PRO A 182 -3.97 34.40 -8.62
N HIS A 183 -4.61 33.33 -9.10
CA HIS A 183 -5.87 32.83 -8.52
C HIS A 183 -5.79 32.34 -7.06
N GLY A 184 -4.58 32.10 -6.53
CA GLY A 184 -4.37 31.59 -5.17
C GLY A 184 -3.85 32.64 -4.20
N ILE A 185 -3.84 33.91 -4.59
CA ILE A 185 -3.44 35.00 -3.70
C ILE A 185 -4.67 35.58 -3.02
N GLU A 186 -4.50 35.91 -1.75
CA GLU A 186 -5.46 36.69 -0.95
C GLU A 186 -5.00 38.14 -0.80
N LEU A 187 -5.92 39.04 -0.50
CA LEU A 187 -5.66 40.48 -0.38
C LEU A 187 -4.49 40.81 0.55
N GLY A 188 -4.43 40.17 1.73
CA GLY A 188 -3.35 40.42 2.70
C GLY A 188 -1.97 40.05 2.17
N LYS A 189 -1.87 38.90 1.49
CA LYS A 189 -0.63 38.45 0.86
C LYS A 189 -0.24 39.35 -0.31
N LEU A 190 -1.20 39.77 -1.13
CA LEU A 190 -0.97 40.69 -2.23
C LEU A 190 -0.40 42.03 -1.72
N LEU A 191 -0.99 42.60 -0.68
CA LEU A 191 -0.51 43.85 -0.06
C LEU A 191 0.91 43.71 0.51
N ALA A 192 1.22 42.57 1.13
CA ALA A 192 2.57 42.30 1.62
C ALA A 192 3.58 42.21 0.46
N MET A 193 3.20 41.55 -0.64
CA MET A 193 4.04 41.46 -1.85
C MET A 193 4.26 42.82 -2.51
N LEU A 194 3.20 43.63 -2.64
CA LEU A 194 3.28 44.99 -3.19
C LEU A 194 4.23 45.89 -2.39
N LYS A 195 4.27 45.75 -1.07
CA LYS A 195 5.19 46.50 -0.20
C LYS A 195 6.61 45.99 -0.22
N ALA A 196 6.80 44.67 -0.35
CA ALA A 196 8.10 44.02 -0.28
C ALA A 196 8.83 43.94 -1.63
N THR A 197 8.13 44.14 -2.75
CA THR A 197 8.75 44.01 -4.07
C THR A 197 9.83 45.06 -4.31
N SER A 198 10.84 44.67 -5.10
CA SER A 198 11.91 45.55 -5.57
C SER A 198 11.61 46.19 -6.93
N THR A 199 10.47 45.83 -7.54
CA THR A 199 10.08 46.31 -8.86
C THR A 199 9.49 47.72 -8.80
N THR A 200 9.78 48.53 -9.82
CA THR A 200 9.34 49.94 -9.91
C THR A 200 8.08 50.14 -10.76
N THR A 201 7.63 49.10 -11.47
CA THR A 201 6.50 49.16 -12.40
C THR A 201 5.58 47.95 -12.19
N LEU A 202 4.27 48.16 -12.22
CA LEU A 202 3.26 47.10 -12.11
C LEU A 202 3.43 45.99 -13.14
N ARG A 203 3.75 46.32 -14.39
CA ARG A 203 3.99 45.32 -15.45
C ARG A 203 5.10 44.33 -15.06
N LYS A 204 6.22 44.86 -14.54
CA LYS A 204 7.36 44.06 -14.09
C LYS A 204 7.03 43.24 -12.84
N PHE A 205 6.29 43.82 -11.89
CA PHE A 205 5.79 43.11 -10.71
C PHE A 205 4.99 41.86 -11.08
N LEU A 206 4.03 41.99 -11.99
CA LEU A 206 3.20 40.86 -12.43
C LEU A 206 4.03 39.75 -13.08
N LYS A 207 5.03 40.10 -13.90
CA LYS A 207 5.90 39.11 -14.57
C LYS A 207 6.89 38.44 -13.62
N GLU A 208 7.45 39.18 -12.67
CA GLU A 208 8.54 38.69 -11.82
C GLU A 208 8.02 37.98 -10.56
N GLU A 209 6.89 38.39 -9.99
CA GLU A 209 6.42 37.83 -8.72
C GLU A 209 5.45 36.65 -8.88
N PHE A 210 4.88 36.46 -10.07
CA PHE A 210 3.87 35.42 -10.33
C PHE A 210 4.32 34.41 -11.38
N VAL A 211 3.76 33.20 -11.32
CA VAL A 211 4.00 32.17 -12.34
C VAL A 211 2.99 32.31 -13.48
N ARG A 212 3.42 31.94 -14.70
CA ARG A 212 2.60 31.95 -15.94
C ARG A 212 2.08 33.33 -16.39
N ILE A 213 2.66 34.43 -15.92
CA ILE A 213 2.36 35.76 -16.46
C ILE A 213 3.41 36.14 -17.52
N GLY A 214 2.97 36.26 -18.77
CA GLY A 214 3.74 36.88 -19.86
C GLY A 214 3.30 38.32 -20.11
N ASP A 215 3.92 38.99 -21.09
CA ASP A 215 3.60 40.39 -21.42
C ASP A 215 2.13 40.60 -21.78
N LYS A 216 1.58 39.75 -22.66
CA LYS A 216 0.18 39.85 -23.10
C LYS A 216 -0.82 39.74 -21.94
N ILE A 217 -0.59 38.79 -21.04
CA ILE A 217 -1.46 38.53 -19.89
C ILE A 217 -1.32 39.67 -18.87
N ALA A 218 -0.11 40.20 -18.67
CA ALA A 218 0.10 41.36 -17.80
C ALA A 218 -0.68 42.58 -18.32
N ASP A 219 -0.63 42.85 -19.62
CA ASP A 219 -1.39 43.94 -20.25
C ASP A 219 -2.90 43.77 -20.09
N GLU A 220 -3.40 42.55 -20.25
CA GLU A 220 -4.81 42.22 -20.05
C GLU A 220 -5.26 42.46 -18.60
N ILE A 221 -4.46 42.03 -17.61
CA ILE A 221 -4.73 42.26 -16.19
C ILE A 221 -4.76 43.76 -15.88
N ILE A 222 -3.82 44.52 -16.43
CA ILE A 222 -3.73 45.98 -16.24
C ILE A 222 -4.97 46.66 -16.84
N ALA A 223 -5.38 46.26 -18.05
CA ALA A 223 -6.57 46.79 -18.72
C ALA A 223 -7.86 46.51 -17.92
N ILE A 224 -8.04 45.29 -17.41
CA ILE A 224 -9.23 44.90 -16.64
C ILE A 224 -9.25 45.56 -15.25
N SER A 225 -8.09 45.67 -14.61
CA SER A 225 -7.98 46.34 -13.30
C SER A 225 -8.19 47.85 -13.41
N GLY A 226 -7.93 48.45 -14.58
CA GLY A 226 -7.99 49.89 -14.83
C GLY A 226 -6.92 50.67 -14.05
N LEU A 227 -5.77 50.03 -13.82
CA LEU A 227 -4.57 50.62 -13.24
C LEU A 227 -3.58 50.99 -14.37
N ASN A 228 -2.59 51.81 -14.08
CA ASN A 228 -1.52 52.09 -15.03
C ASN A 228 -0.34 51.11 -14.85
N GLY A 229 0.20 50.60 -15.95
CA GLY A 229 1.28 49.60 -15.93
C GLY A 229 2.62 50.12 -15.44
N ASP A 230 2.83 51.44 -15.52
CA ASP A 230 4.07 52.13 -15.17
C ASP A 230 4.05 52.72 -13.74
N GLU A 231 2.93 52.57 -13.03
CA GLU A 231 2.83 52.99 -11.63
C GLU A 231 3.67 52.08 -10.71
N ASP A 232 4.18 52.68 -9.62
CA ASP A 232 4.97 51.99 -8.61
C ASP A 232 4.06 51.09 -7.76
N PRO A 233 4.25 49.75 -7.77
CA PRO A 233 3.45 48.81 -6.98
C PRO A 233 3.39 49.13 -5.48
N ARG A 234 4.42 49.79 -4.94
CA ARG A 234 4.53 50.10 -3.50
C ARG A 234 3.58 51.20 -3.04
N SER A 235 3.10 52.02 -3.99
CA SER A 235 2.13 53.08 -3.73
C SER A 235 0.70 52.57 -3.58
N PHE A 236 0.44 51.32 -4.00
CA PHE A 236 -0.90 50.75 -4.00
C PHE A 236 -1.42 50.44 -2.61
N GLY A 237 -2.62 50.94 -2.34
CA GLY A 237 -3.38 50.69 -1.13
C GLY A 237 -4.30 49.49 -1.26
N ARG A 238 -5.31 49.45 -0.38
CA ARG A 238 -6.29 48.35 -0.34
C ARG A 238 -7.20 48.33 -1.56
N VAL A 239 -7.55 49.50 -2.09
CA VAL A 239 -8.52 49.65 -3.19
C VAL A 239 -7.92 49.14 -4.50
N GLU A 240 -6.70 49.54 -4.80
CA GLU A 240 -5.96 49.12 -5.99
C GLU A 240 -5.66 47.61 -5.95
N ALA A 241 -5.25 47.10 -4.79
CA ALA A 241 -5.01 45.67 -4.59
C ALA A 241 -6.29 44.84 -4.77
N GLN A 242 -7.45 45.35 -4.34
CA GLN A 242 -8.73 44.67 -4.56
C GLN A 242 -9.11 44.64 -6.05
N ARG A 243 -8.92 45.75 -6.78
CA ARG A 243 -9.14 45.81 -8.23
C ARG A 243 -8.25 44.81 -8.98
N LEU A 244 -6.99 44.69 -8.58
CA LEU A 244 -6.06 43.71 -9.14
C LEU A 244 -6.50 42.26 -8.85
N LEU A 245 -7.00 41.99 -7.64
CA LEU A 245 -7.51 40.67 -7.24
C LEU A 245 -8.76 40.27 -8.05
N GLU A 246 -9.66 41.22 -8.29
CA GLU A 246 -10.83 41.01 -9.15
C GLU A 246 -10.42 40.76 -10.60
N ALA A 247 -9.41 41.47 -11.11
CA ALA A 247 -8.85 41.22 -12.43
C ALA A 247 -8.26 39.81 -12.54
N PHE A 248 -7.52 39.34 -11.52
CA PHE A 248 -7.01 37.97 -11.49
C PHE A 248 -8.09 36.89 -11.59
N ARG A 249 -9.31 37.14 -11.11
CA ARG A 249 -10.41 36.15 -11.20
C ARG A 249 -11.07 36.13 -12.58
N LYS A 250 -10.99 37.23 -13.33
CA LYS A 250 -11.62 37.38 -14.65
C LYS A 250 -10.73 36.88 -15.79
N VAL A 251 -9.41 36.98 -15.63
CA VAL A 251 -8.44 36.54 -16.65
C VAL A 251 -8.27 35.04 -16.62
N GLU A 252 -8.30 34.41 -17.79
CA GLU A 252 -7.97 32.99 -17.94
C GLU A 252 -6.45 32.79 -17.91
N LEU A 253 -5.97 32.06 -16.91
CA LEU A 253 -4.56 31.80 -16.71
C LEU A 253 -4.20 30.34 -16.98
N LEU A 254 -2.98 30.13 -17.47
CA LEU A 254 -2.42 28.79 -17.61
C LEU A 254 -2.21 28.16 -16.22
N PRO A 255 -2.42 26.84 -16.08
CA PRO A 255 -2.24 26.17 -14.81
C PRO A 255 -0.79 26.28 -14.29
N PRO A 256 -0.60 26.35 -12.97
CA PRO A 256 0.72 26.36 -12.35
C PRO A 256 1.53 25.10 -12.71
N PRO A 257 2.88 25.20 -12.70
CA PRO A 257 3.76 24.07 -12.94
C PRO A 257 3.59 22.99 -11.86
N THR A 258 3.77 21.73 -12.26
CA THR A 258 3.59 20.57 -11.37
C THR A 258 4.87 20.15 -10.64
N ASP A 259 6.01 20.76 -10.96
CA ASP A 259 7.32 20.45 -10.35
C ASP A 259 7.40 20.76 -8.85
N CYS A 260 6.42 21.50 -8.32
CA CYS A 260 6.28 21.77 -6.90
C CYS A 260 5.63 20.62 -6.10
N LEU A 261 5.27 19.52 -6.78
CA LEU A 261 4.65 18.34 -6.22
C LEU A 261 5.62 17.15 -6.25
N SER A 262 5.44 16.24 -5.30
CA SER A 262 6.24 15.05 -5.06
C SER A 262 5.31 13.87 -4.79
N PRO A 263 4.73 13.26 -5.85
CA PRO A 263 3.95 12.03 -5.72
C PRO A 263 4.82 10.89 -5.20
N ILE A 264 4.17 9.88 -4.63
CA ILE A 264 4.84 8.66 -4.15
C ILE A 264 5.00 7.70 -5.32
N GLY A 265 3.96 7.58 -6.14
CA GLY A 265 3.91 6.69 -7.29
C GLY A 265 3.23 5.35 -7.00
N GLU A 266 2.60 4.82 -8.03
CA GLU A 266 1.77 3.61 -8.00
C GLU A 266 2.55 2.39 -7.50
N THR A 267 3.74 2.16 -8.05
CA THR A 267 4.57 0.99 -7.72
C THR A 267 4.97 0.96 -6.25
N LEU A 268 5.34 2.12 -5.69
CA LEU A 268 5.76 2.23 -4.30
C LEU A 268 4.58 2.03 -3.35
N LEU A 269 3.41 2.60 -3.66
CA LEU A 269 2.18 2.38 -2.87
C LEU A 269 1.75 0.91 -2.87
N MET A 270 1.80 0.24 -4.02
CA MET A 270 1.47 -1.19 -4.11
C MET A 270 2.42 -2.05 -3.26
N ARG A 271 3.73 -1.77 -3.31
CA ARG A 271 4.73 -2.48 -2.49
C ARG A 271 4.49 -2.29 -1.00
N SER A 272 4.19 -1.06 -0.56
CA SER A 272 3.87 -0.78 0.83
C SER A 272 2.66 -1.58 1.32
N LEU A 273 1.57 -1.60 0.55
CA LEU A 273 0.36 -2.32 0.93
C LEU A 273 0.57 -3.83 0.95
N VAL A 274 1.38 -4.37 0.01
CA VAL A 274 1.72 -5.80 -0.01
C VAL A 274 2.53 -6.19 1.23
N SER A 275 3.53 -5.38 1.58
CA SER A 275 4.37 -5.63 2.75
C SER A 275 3.61 -5.55 4.07
N GLU A 276 2.61 -4.68 4.16
CA GLU A 276 1.90 -4.41 5.42
C GLU A 276 0.68 -5.31 5.64
N PHE A 277 -0.09 -5.59 4.58
CA PHE A 277 -1.40 -6.24 4.71
C PHE A 277 -1.49 -7.63 4.06
N ALA A 278 -0.43 -8.09 3.37
CA ALA A 278 -0.41 -9.36 2.62
C ALA A 278 -1.73 -9.64 1.84
N PRO A 279 -2.19 -8.72 0.98
CA PRO A 279 -3.45 -8.85 0.28
C PRO A 279 -3.33 -9.83 -0.90
N GLU A 280 -4.46 -10.39 -1.33
CA GLU A 280 -4.52 -11.19 -2.56
C GLU A 280 -4.46 -10.32 -3.82
N PHE A 281 -5.04 -9.12 -3.75
CA PHE A 281 -5.11 -8.19 -4.86
C PHE A 281 -4.72 -6.79 -4.38
N VAL A 282 -3.88 -6.10 -5.17
CA VAL A 282 -3.49 -4.73 -4.92
C VAL A 282 -3.46 -3.96 -6.24
N PHE A 283 -3.94 -2.73 -6.22
CA PHE A 283 -3.85 -1.82 -7.36
C PHE A 283 -3.78 -0.37 -6.89
N ALA A 284 -2.94 0.45 -7.53
CA ALA A 284 -2.79 1.86 -7.22
C ALA A 284 -2.83 2.72 -8.49
N VAL A 285 -3.31 3.95 -8.35
CA VAL A 285 -3.40 4.95 -9.43
C VAL A 285 -2.88 6.29 -8.92
N THR A 286 -2.01 6.92 -9.69
CA THR A 286 -1.57 8.31 -9.48
C THR A 286 -2.18 9.18 -10.58
N ARG A 287 -3.13 10.03 -10.20
CA ARG A 287 -3.82 10.92 -11.14
C ARG A 287 -2.93 12.09 -11.58
N LYS A 288 -3.24 12.64 -12.75
CA LYS A 288 -2.59 13.88 -13.23
C LYS A 288 -2.96 15.03 -12.29
N PRO A 289 -2.01 15.93 -11.96
CA PRO A 289 -2.30 17.07 -11.10
C PRO A 289 -3.41 17.97 -11.65
N LYS A 290 -4.24 18.47 -10.74
CA LYS A 290 -5.29 19.48 -10.96
C LYS A 290 -4.98 20.71 -10.13
N VAL A 291 -5.81 21.74 -10.24
CA VAL A 291 -5.59 23.04 -9.57
C VAL A 291 -6.88 23.41 -8.86
N TYR A 292 -6.78 23.84 -7.61
CA TYR A 292 -7.88 24.44 -6.88
C TYR A 292 -7.37 25.77 -6.29
N SER A 293 -8.12 26.86 -6.42
CA SER A 293 -7.73 28.19 -5.90
C SER A 293 -6.25 28.54 -6.15
N GLY A 294 -5.73 28.31 -7.36
CA GLY A 294 -4.33 28.56 -7.73
C GLY A 294 -3.27 27.60 -7.14
N HIS A 295 -3.67 26.61 -6.33
CA HIS A 295 -2.79 25.59 -5.77
C HIS A 295 -2.86 24.30 -6.59
N PRO A 296 -1.74 23.83 -7.16
CA PRO A 296 -1.71 22.52 -7.79
C PRO A 296 -1.79 21.42 -6.73
N PHE A 297 -2.60 20.40 -7.01
CA PHE A 297 -2.78 19.22 -6.19
C PHE A 297 -2.85 17.95 -7.04
N PHE A 298 -2.58 16.80 -6.45
CA PHE A 298 -2.74 15.49 -7.06
C PHE A 298 -3.38 14.52 -6.07
N VAL A 299 -3.97 13.45 -6.61
CA VAL A 299 -4.58 12.39 -5.82
C VAL A 299 -3.98 11.06 -6.21
N GLU A 300 -3.55 10.29 -5.21
CA GLU A 300 -3.16 8.90 -5.37
C GLU A 300 -4.13 8.03 -4.59
N VAL A 301 -4.62 6.97 -5.21
CA VAL A 301 -5.52 6.02 -4.58
C VAL A 301 -4.95 4.63 -4.74
N ALA A 302 -4.98 3.83 -3.68
CA ALA A 302 -4.66 2.43 -3.75
C ALA A 302 -5.72 1.59 -3.04
N ILE A 303 -5.98 0.40 -3.56
CA ILE A 303 -6.93 -0.56 -3.01
C ILE A 303 -6.24 -1.91 -2.83
N ALA A 304 -6.44 -2.52 -1.66
CA ALA A 304 -5.97 -3.85 -1.34
C ALA A 304 -7.16 -4.71 -0.91
N TYR A 305 -7.26 -5.95 -1.40
CA TYR A 305 -8.42 -6.82 -1.15
C TYR A 305 -7.99 -8.25 -0.82
N GLY A 306 -8.68 -8.87 0.15
CA GLY A 306 -8.51 -10.26 0.55
C GLY A 306 -7.22 -10.53 1.34
N GLY A 307 -6.80 -11.80 1.38
CA GLY A 307 -5.58 -12.22 2.06
C GLY A 307 -5.73 -12.22 3.58
N GLU A 308 -4.76 -11.65 4.28
CA GLU A 308 -4.76 -11.56 5.75
C GLU A 308 -5.60 -10.39 6.29
N ILE A 309 -6.18 -9.56 5.41
CA ILE A 309 -7.06 -8.47 5.79
C ILE A 309 -8.34 -9.06 6.40
N LYS A 310 -8.49 -8.91 7.73
CA LYS A 310 -9.69 -9.30 8.47
C LYS A 310 -10.36 -8.05 9.04
N SER A 311 -11.37 -7.54 8.34
CA SER A 311 -12.16 -6.42 8.84
C SER A 311 -13.57 -6.46 8.27
N ASP A 312 -14.56 -6.22 9.12
CA ASP A 312 -15.96 -6.15 8.69
C ASP A 312 -16.19 -4.92 7.81
N LYS A 313 -15.69 -3.76 8.24
CA LYS A 313 -15.73 -2.50 7.48
C LYS A 313 -14.40 -2.24 6.81
N ALA A 314 -14.43 -1.61 5.64
CA ALA A 314 -13.23 -1.19 4.93
C ALA A 314 -12.30 -0.35 5.81
N ILE A 315 -11.01 -0.69 5.80
CA ILE A 315 -9.98 0.09 6.47
C ILE A 315 -9.63 1.26 5.56
N LEU A 316 -10.00 2.48 5.96
CA LEU A 316 -9.71 3.70 5.21
C LEU A 316 -8.46 4.38 5.75
N LEU A 317 -7.39 4.40 4.95
CA LEU A 317 -6.16 5.13 5.24
C LEU A 317 -6.17 6.47 4.52
N ARG A 318 -6.11 7.56 5.27
CA ARG A 318 -6.22 8.93 4.76
C ARG A 318 -4.89 9.64 4.90
N TYR A 319 -4.38 10.18 3.80
CA TYR A 319 -3.10 10.87 3.79
C TYR A 319 -3.19 12.25 3.16
N ALA A 320 -2.47 13.20 3.77
CA ALA A 320 -2.31 14.56 3.31
C ALA A 320 -0.80 14.89 3.29
N ASN A 321 -0.23 15.20 2.11
CA ASN A 321 1.20 15.51 1.96
C ASN A 321 2.15 14.50 2.65
N LYS A 322 1.89 13.19 2.45
CA LYS A 322 2.66 12.07 3.05
C LYS A 322 2.58 12.02 4.60
N VAL A 323 1.53 12.58 5.18
CA VAL A 323 1.20 12.54 6.61
C VAL A 323 -0.14 11.82 6.80
N PRO A 324 -0.23 10.82 7.70
CA PRO A 324 -1.50 10.16 8.00
C PRO A 324 -2.45 11.07 8.78
N LEU A 325 -3.75 10.91 8.53
CA LEU A 325 -4.84 11.62 9.21
C LEU A 325 -5.63 10.63 10.06
N LEU A 326 -5.42 10.63 11.38
CA LEU A 326 -6.03 9.64 12.28
C LEU A 326 -7.33 10.14 12.92
N TYR A 327 -7.47 11.46 13.11
CA TYR A 327 -8.63 12.03 13.80
C TYR A 327 -9.68 12.59 12.83
N GLN A 328 -10.88 12.89 13.34
CA GLN A 328 -11.97 13.57 12.62
C GLN A 328 -12.36 12.92 11.28
N GLN A 329 -12.42 11.59 11.23
CA GLN A 329 -12.73 10.84 10.00
C GLN A 329 -14.08 11.25 9.38
N SER A 330 -15.12 11.47 10.18
CA SER A 330 -16.48 11.78 9.69
C SER A 330 -16.59 13.10 8.92
N GLY A 331 -15.80 14.11 9.29
CA GLY A 331 -15.80 15.44 8.67
C GLY A 331 -14.79 15.59 7.52
N CYS A 332 -14.06 14.54 7.17
CA CYS A 332 -13.00 14.61 6.16
C CYS A 332 -13.56 14.44 4.75
N ALA A 333 -13.16 15.31 3.83
CA ALA A 333 -13.51 15.23 2.41
C ALA A 333 -13.14 13.88 1.78
N ILE A 334 -12.02 13.26 2.20
CA ILE A 334 -11.58 11.95 1.72
C ILE A 334 -12.61 10.87 2.09
N THR A 335 -13.05 10.83 3.34
CA THR A 335 -14.05 9.87 3.81
C THR A 335 -15.36 10.05 3.05
N LYS A 336 -15.81 11.30 2.92
CA LYS A 336 -17.04 11.63 2.18
C LYS A 336 -16.95 11.24 0.71
N ALA A 337 -15.78 11.42 0.08
CA ALA A 337 -15.55 10.96 -1.29
C ALA A 337 -15.66 9.44 -1.40
N VAL A 338 -15.10 8.68 -0.45
CA VAL A 338 -15.21 7.21 -0.41
C VAL A 338 -16.65 6.75 -0.17
N GLU A 339 -17.38 7.37 0.76
CA GLU A 339 -18.80 7.09 1.03
C GLU A 339 -19.68 7.37 -0.21
N SER A 340 -19.38 8.43 -0.97
CA SER A 340 -20.14 8.83 -2.16
C SER A 340 -20.05 7.86 -3.35
N VAL A 341 -19.05 6.97 -3.36
CA VAL A 341 -18.86 5.99 -4.43
C VAL A 341 -19.78 4.79 -4.20
N ASN A 342 -20.50 4.36 -5.24
CA ASN A 342 -21.36 3.16 -5.17
C ASN A 342 -20.53 1.87 -5.29
N TRP A 343 -20.03 1.37 -4.17
CA TRP A 343 -19.16 0.19 -4.11
C TRP A 343 -19.85 -1.13 -4.47
N LYS A 344 -21.19 -1.19 -4.38
CA LYS A 344 -21.99 -2.34 -4.88
C LYS A 344 -21.75 -2.61 -6.36
N SER A 345 -21.58 -1.55 -7.15
CA SER A 345 -21.29 -1.68 -8.58
C SER A 345 -19.90 -2.24 -8.86
N TYR A 346 -19.02 -2.28 -7.85
CA TYR A 346 -17.64 -2.78 -7.94
C TYR A 346 -17.42 -4.11 -7.21
N GLY A 347 -18.49 -4.75 -6.72
CA GLY A 347 -18.43 -6.09 -6.10
C GLY A 347 -18.22 -6.09 -4.58
N LEU A 348 -18.35 -4.94 -3.90
CA LEU A 348 -18.35 -4.85 -2.44
C LEU A 348 -19.74 -4.55 -1.90
N GLU A 349 -20.02 -4.94 -0.66
CA GLU A 349 -21.28 -4.58 0.00
C GLU A 349 -21.18 -3.18 0.62
N GLN A 350 -22.29 -2.46 0.73
CA GLN A 350 -22.30 -1.09 1.28
C GLN A 350 -23.69 -0.70 1.77
N ASN A 351 -23.79 -0.04 2.92
CA ASN A 351 -25.00 0.67 3.32
C ASN A 351 -24.97 2.10 2.78
N LYS A 352 -26.13 2.76 2.71
CA LYS A 352 -26.21 4.13 2.20
C LYS A 352 -25.38 5.06 3.09
N ASP A 353 -24.53 5.88 2.47
CA ASP A 353 -23.68 6.88 3.14
C ASP A 353 -22.69 6.31 4.17
N GLU A 354 -22.39 5.01 4.10
CA GLU A 354 -21.37 4.35 4.92
C GLU A 354 -20.17 3.87 4.09
N LEU A 355 -19.07 3.57 4.76
CA LEU A 355 -17.94 2.88 4.15
C LEU A 355 -18.33 1.49 3.65
N PRO A 356 -17.70 0.99 2.57
CA PRO A 356 -17.95 -0.36 2.09
C PRO A 356 -17.57 -1.42 3.13
N VAL A 357 -18.27 -2.54 3.05
CA VAL A 357 -18.12 -3.72 3.90
C VAL A 357 -17.34 -4.77 3.13
N GLY A 358 -16.36 -5.37 3.80
CA GLY A 358 -15.50 -6.41 3.24
C GLY A 358 -14.03 -6.23 3.61
N ASN A 359 -13.27 -7.29 3.34
CA ASN A 359 -11.82 -7.38 3.57
C ASN A 359 -11.04 -6.51 2.56
N VAL A 360 -11.18 -5.19 2.70
CA VAL A 360 -10.60 -4.20 1.80
C VAL A 360 -9.93 -3.09 2.59
N VAL A 361 -8.75 -2.68 2.12
CA VAL A 361 -8.06 -1.47 2.56
C VAL A 361 -8.12 -0.47 1.41
N ILE A 362 -8.57 0.75 1.69
CA ILE A 362 -8.62 1.85 0.74
C ILE A 362 -7.67 2.92 1.25
N LEU A 363 -6.65 3.23 0.46
CA LEU A 363 -5.69 4.29 0.73
C LEU A 363 -5.98 5.46 -0.20
N VAL A 364 -6.10 6.66 0.35
CA VAL A 364 -6.22 7.90 -0.42
C VAL A 364 -5.19 8.90 0.06
N HIS A 365 -4.35 9.37 -0.85
CA HIS A 365 -3.34 10.38 -0.61
C HIS A 365 -3.64 11.63 -1.44
N LEU A 366 -3.85 12.75 -0.73
CA LEU A 366 -3.95 14.07 -1.31
C LEU A 366 -2.62 14.80 -1.13
N GLY A 367 -1.98 15.18 -2.23
CA GLY A 367 -0.76 15.98 -2.23
C GLY A 367 -1.01 17.36 -2.84
N SER A 368 -0.58 18.43 -2.17
CA SER A 368 -0.73 19.81 -2.67
C SER A 368 0.31 20.74 -2.05
N THR A 369 0.53 21.89 -2.69
CA THR A 369 1.34 22.99 -2.11
C THR A 369 0.69 23.60 -0.88
N ASN A 370 -0.64 23.63 -0.85
CA ASN A 370 -1.44 24.02 0.29
C ASN A 370 -2.55 22.99 0.44
N ILE A 371 -2.81 22.45 1.63
CA ILE A 371 -3.94 21.55 1.86
C ILE A 371 -5.02 22.34 2.61
N PRO A 372 -6.28 22.33 2.15
CA PRO A 372 -7.36 23.02 2.83
C PRO A 372 -7.79 22.19 4.03
N TYR A 373 -7.17 22.40 5.19
CA TYR A 373 -7.57 21.73 6.42
C TYR A 373 -8.82 22.39 7.02
N THR A 374 -9.66 21.61 7.71
CA THR A 374 -10.84 22.13 8.43
C THR A 374 -10.45 22.87 9.71
N SER A 375 -9.29 22.54 10.29
CA SER A 375 -8.77 23.11 11.52
C SER A 375 -7.24 23.20 11.47
N GLU A 376 -6.67 24.03 12.34
CA GLU A 376 -5.22 24.19 12.48
C GLU A 376 -4.51 22.92 12.97
N SER A 377 -5.26 21.97 13.54
CA SER A 377 -4.76 20.65 13.96
C SER A 377 -4.45 19.72 12.78
N LYS A 378 -4.93 20.04 11.56
CA LYS A 378 -4.63 19.31 10.32
C LYS A 378 -5.12 17.86 10.23
N GLU A 379 -6.20 17.54 10.93
CA GLU A 379 -6.72 16.17 11.03
C GLU A 379 -7.74 15.80 9.94
N ALA A 380 -8.34 16.80 9.30
CA ALA A 380 -9.32 16.61 8.24
C ALA A 380 -9.16 17.63 7.13
N VAL A 381 -9.42 17.19 5.90
CA VAL A 381 -9.44 18.00 4.69
C VAL A 381 -10.85 18.54 4.49
N ALA A 382 -10.97 19.83 4.19
CA ALA A 382 -12.22 20.51 3.91
C ALA A 382 -12.83 20.04 2.57
N MET A 383 -14.16 20.10 2.48
CA MET A 383 -14.93 19.65 1.32
C MET A 383 -14.90 20.67 0.18
N ILE A 384 -13.78 20.70 -0.54
CA ILE A 384 -13.64 21.47 -1.79
C ILE A 384 -14.13 20.61 -2.96
N PRO A 385 -15.12 21.06 -3.76
CA PRO A 385 -15.72 20.26 -4.84
C PRO A 385 -14.70 19.68 -5.82
N GLU A 386 -13.73 20.49 -6.27
CA GLU A 386 -12.70 20.09 -7.22
C GLU A 386 -11.83 18.95 -6.68
N ILE A 387 -11.56 18.95 -5.37
CA ILE A 387 -10.77 17.90 -4.72
C ILE A 387 -11.62 16.63 -4.56
N VAL A 388 -12.86 16.76 -4.09
CA VAL A 388 -13.77 15.63 -3.87
C VAL A 388 -14.06 14.91 -5.19
N ASP A 389 -14.29 15.65 -6.26
CA ASP A 389 -14.55 15.08 -7.59
C ASP A 389 -13.34 14.33 -8.14
N GLU A 390 -12.13 14.88 -7.99
CA GLU A 390 -10.92 14.18 -8.45
C GLU A 390 -10.64 12.92 -7.62
N ILE A 391 -10.88 12.95 -6.30
CA ILE A 391 -10.79 11.75 -5.45
C ILE A 391 -11.81 10.70 -5.89
N ARG A 392 -13.05 11.10 -6.16
CA ARG A 392 -14.11 10.21 -6.63
C ARG A 392 -13.75 9.55 -7.96
N LEU A 393 -13.19 10.30 -8.92
CA LEU A 393 -12.74 9.75 -10.20
C LEU A 393 -11.60 8.72 -10.00
N ALA A 394 -10.64 9.01 -9.12
CA ALA A 394 -9.55 8.09 -8.80
C ALA A 394 -10.07 6.79 -8.14
N LEU A 395 -11.02 6.90 -7.21
CA LEU A 395 -11.66 5.76 -6.56
C LEU A 395 -12.45 4.89 -7.54
N GLN A 396 -13.15 5.50 -8.50
CA GLN A 396 -13.85 4.77 -9.55
C GLN A 396 -12.90 3.99 -10.46
N GLU A 397 -11.71 4.54 -10.74
CA GLU A 397 -10.69 3.90 -11.56
C GLU A 397 -10.16 2.62 -10.90
N VAL A 398 -9.80 2.69 -9.60
CA VAL A 398 -9.39 1.50 -8.84
C VAL A 398 -10.55 0.52 -8.62
N GLY A 399 -11.78 1.02 -8.45
CA GLY A 399 -12.97 0.21 -8.27
C GLY A 399 -13.28 -0.68 -9.48
N ARG A 400 -13.06 -0.18 -10.71
CA ARG A 400 -13.20 -0.99 -11.93
C ARG A 400 -12.22 -2.16 -11.96
N ARG A 401 -10.97 -1.93 -11.56
CA ARG A 401 -9.94 -3.00 -11.49
C ARG A 401 -10.24 -4.03 -10.41
N LEU A 402 -10.73 -3.58 -9.26
CA LEU A 402 -11.19 -4.49 -8.20
C LEU A 402 -12.32 -5.38 -8.70
N ARG A 403 -13.30 -4.81 -9.41
CA ARG A 403 -14.41 -5.57 -9.99
C ARG A 403 -13.94 -6.65 -10.95
N GLU A 404 -13.02 -6.33 -11.85
CA GLU A 404 -12.43 -7.29 -12.79
C GLU A 404 -11.82 -8.49 -12.06
N TYR A 405 -11.14 -8.24 -10.94
CA TYR A 405 -10.55 -9.29 -10.08
C TYR A 405 -11.63 -10.12 -9.38
N ILE A 406 -12.60 -9.50 -8.72
CA ILE A 406 -13.68 -10.18 -8.00
C ILE A 406 -14.51 -11.05 -8.96
N ASP A 407 -14.87 -10.52 -10.12
CA ASP A 407 -15.64 -11.26 -11.14
C ASP A 407 -14.86 -12.48 -11.64
N ARG A 408 -13.54 -12.36 -11.83
CA ARG A 408 -12.68 -13.49 -12.20
C ARG A 408 -12.62 -14.54 -11.09
N LYS A 409 -12.47 -14.12 -9.83
CA LYS A 409 -12.44 -15.02 -8.66
C LYS A 409 -13.77 -15.76 -8.50
N ASN A 410 -14.89 -15.05 -8.60
CA ASN A 410 -16.23 -15.64 -8.49
C ASN A 410 -16.50 -16.65 -9.61
N LYS A 411 -16.09 -16.35 -10.85
CA LYS A 411 -16.18 -17.31 -11.97
C LYS A 411 -15.37 -18.57 -11.72
N GLN A 412 -14.15 -18.45 -11.20
CA GLN A 412 -13.29 -19.59 -10.87
C GLN A 412 -13.89 -20.43 -9.74
N GLN A 413 -14.38 -19.79 -8.68
CA GLN A 413 -15.04 -20.49 -7.56
C GLN A 413 -16.33 -21.18 -8.00
N ALA A 414 -17.16 -20.53 -8.82
CA ALA A 414 -18.39 -21.13 -9.35
C ALA A 414 -18.08 -22.34 -10.24
N LYS A 415 -17.01 -22.27 -11.05
CA LYS A 415 -16.55 -23.41 -11.84
C LYS A 415 -16.10 -24.58 -10.95
N LYS A 416 -15.25 -24.31 -9.95
CA LYS A 416 -14.77 -25.32 -9.00
C LYS A 416 -15.92 -25.97 -8.22
N LYS A 417 -16.89 -25.19 -7.72
CA LYS A 417 -18.09 -25.71 -7.03
C LYS A 417 -18.93 -26.61 -7.95
N LYS A 418 -19.10 -26.23 -9.22
CA LYS A 418 -19.81 -27.06 -10.21
C LYS A 418 -19.07 -28.38 -10.46
N GLU A 419 -17.75 -28.33 -10.62
CA GLU A 419 -16.91 -29.51 -10.79
C GLU A 419 -17.02 -30.47 -9.58
N GLU A 420 -16.89 -29.96 -8.36
CA GLU A 420 -17.07 -30.74 -7.12
C GLU A 420 -18.47 -31.34 -7.01
N MET A 421 -19.52 -30.60 -7.41
CA MET A 421 -20.90 -31.06 -7.38
C MET A 421 -21.15 -32.16 -8.42
N ILE A 422 -20.60 -32.03 -9.63
CA ILE A 422 -20.70 -33.05 -10.69
C ILE A 422 -20.06 -34.36 -10.24
N VAL A 423 -18.88 -34.30 -9.62
CA VAL A 423 -18.19 -35.49 -9.09
C VAL A 423 -19.02 -36.22 -8.04
N LYS A 424 -19.75 -35.48 -7.18
CA LYS A 424 -20.61 -36.07 -6.15
C LYS A 424 -21.93 -36.62 -6.69
N ILE A 425 -22.58 -35.90 -7.61
CA ILE A 425 -23.93 -36.22 -8.06
C ILE A 425 -23.95 -37.29 -9.16
N LEU A 426 -22.98 -37.27 -10.09
CA LEU A 426 -23.02 -38.15 -11.27
C LEU A 426 -23.04 -39.65 -10.91
N PRO A 427 -22.24 -40.14 -9.93
CA PRO A 427 -22.30 -41.54 -9.50
C PRO A 427 -23.65 -41.91 -8.87
N LEU A 428 -24.27 -40.99 -8.13
CA LEU A 428 -25.57 -41.20 -7.49
C LEU A 428 -26.69 -41.31 -8.53
N ILE A 429 -26.67 -40.45 -9.56
CA ILE A 429 -27.60 -40.53 -10.69
C ILE A 429 -27.44 -41.86 -11.42
N ALA A 430 -26.20 -42.22 -11.78
CA ALA A 430 -25.94 -43.47 -12.51
C ALA A 430 -26.43 -44.69 -11.72
N LYS A 431 -26.12 -44.76 -10.41
CA LYS A 431 -26.59 -45.85 -9.54
C LYS A 431 -28.11 -45.93 -9.51
N LYS A 432 -28.81 -44.80 -9.30
CA LYS A 432 -30.27 -44.77 -9.25
C LYS A 432 -30.94 -45.11 -10.58
N VAL A 433 -30.38 -44.66 -11.70
CA VAL A 433 -30.89 -45.00 -13.03
C VAL A 433 -30.71 -46.49 -13.32
N CYS A 434 -29.55 -47.06 -12.97
CA CYS A 434 -29.32 -48.52 -13.13
C CYS A 434 -30.25 -49.34 -12.23
N GLU A 435 -30.48 -48.88 -10.99
CA GLU A 435 -31.42 -49.51 -10.04
C GLU A 435 -32.86 -49.50 -10.58
N VAL A 436 -33.32 -48.40 -11.16
CA VAL A 436 -34.68 -48.27 -11.72
C VAL A 436 -34.86 -49.08 -13.01
N LEU A 437 -33.82 -49.18 -13.83
CA LEU A 437 -33.85 -49.91 -15.10
C LEU A 437 -33.44 -51.39 -14.97
N GLU A 438 -33.13 -51.86 -13.76
CA GLU A 438 -32.60 -53.21 -13.48
C GLU A 438 -31.40 -53.57 -14.36
N LYS A 439 -30.52 -52.60 -14.60
CA LYS A 439 -29.29 -52.79 -15.39
C LYS A 439 -28.06 -52.85 -14.50
N ASP A 440 -27.02 -53.51 -15.01
CA ASP A 440 -25.73 -53.55 -14.34
C ASP A 440 -25.17 -52.13 -14.09
N PRO A 441 -24.53 -51.91 -12.93
CA PRO A 441 -23.99 -50.61 -12.58
C PRO A 441 -22.93 -50.17 -13.59
N VAL A 442 -23.16 -49.02 -14.22
CA VAL A 442 -22.20 -48.42 -15.14
C VAL A 442 -21.03 -47.81 -14.37
N GLU A 443 -19.80 -48.07 -14.83
CA GLU A 443 -18.61 -47.47 -14.26
C GLU A 443 -18.49 -46.00 -14.69
N VAL A 444 -18.85 -45.09 -13.77
CA VAL A 444 -18.98 -43.65 -14.06
C VAL A 444 -17.63 -42.93 -14.09
N GLY A 445 -16.56 -43.59 -13.63
CA GLY A 445 -15.21 -43.02 -13.51
C GLY A 445 -14.72 -42.42 -14.83
N ARG A 446 -14.87 -43.16 -15.93
CA ARG A 446 -14.49 -42.73 -17.27
C ARG A 446 -15.23 -41.48 -17.72
N ILE A 447 -16.54 -41.43 -17.47
CA ILE A 447 -17.40 -40.32 -17.90
C ILE A 447 -17.06 -39.06 -17.09
N VAL A 448 -16.87 -39.20 -15.78
CA VAL A 448 -16.41 -38.10 -14.92
C VAL A 448 -15.07 -37.58 -15.42
N ALA A 449 -14.09 -38.46 -15.64
CA ALA A 449 -12.76 -38.07 -16.10
C ALA A 449 -12.78 -37.40 -17.48
N ARG A 450 -13.67 -37.82 -18.38
CA ARG A 450 -13.86 -37.20 -19.69
C ARG A 450 -14.45 -35.79 -19.60
N ILE A 451 -15.45 -35.59 -18.74
CA ILE A 451 -16.06 -34.25 -18.53
C ILE A 451 -15.06 -33.30 -17.88
N MET A 452 -14.28 -33.81 -16.93
CA MET A 452 -13.30 -33.04 -16.17
C MET A 452 -11.99 -32.80 -16.94
N GLY A 453 -11.73 -33.60 -17.97
CA GLY A 453 -10.51 -33.55 -18.76
C GLY A 453 -9.29 -34.04 -17.99
N TYR A 454 -9.42 -35.17 -17.28
CA TYR A 454 -8.36 -35.82 -16.50
C TYR A 454 -7.67 -36.94 -17.27
N VAL A 455 -6.51 -37.37 -16.79
CA VAL A 455 -5.91 -38.64 -17.20
C VAL A 455 -6.58 -39.74 -16.37
N HIS A 456 -7.29 -40.66 -17.03
CA HIS A 456 -8.04 -41.74 -16.39
C HIS A 456 -7.34 -43.08 -16.54
N PHE A 457 -7.29 -43.85 -15.45
CA PHE A 457 -6.71 -45.18 -15.39
C PHE A 457 -7.78 -46.19 -15.02
N GLU A 458 -7.91 -47.23 -15.83
CA GLU A 458 -8.81 -48.36 -15.58
C GLU A 458 -8.01 -49.65 -15.59
N ARG A 459 -8.19 -50.47 -14.55
CA ARG A 459 -7.46 -51.73 -14.40
C ARG A 459 -8.45 -52.89 -14.42
N GLU A 460 -8.42 -53.65 -15.50
CA GLU A 460 -9.15 -54.91 -15.63
C GLU A 460 -8.22 -56.07 -15.23
N ILE A 461 -8.69 -56.96 -14.36
CA ILE A 461 -7.93 -58.13 -13.87
C ILE A 461 -8.71 -59.38 -14.27
N SER A 462 -8.09 -60.27 -15.04
CA SER A 462 -8.63 -61.59 -15.36
C SER A 462 -7.70 -62.69 -14.83
N GLU A 463 -8.27 -63.67 -14.15
CA GLU A 463 -7.53 -64.78 -13.57
C GLU A 463 -7.72 -66.05 -14.42
N LYS A 464 -6.64 -66.59 -14.96
CA LYS A 464 -6.63 -67.85 -15.72
C LYS A 464 -5.47 -68.73 -15.24
N ASN A 465 -5.77 -69.96 -14.83
CA ASN A 465 -4.78 -70.99 -14.47
C ASN A 465 -3.73 -70.54 -13.44
N GLY A 466 -4.11 -69.73 -12.44
CA GLY A 466 -3.21 -69.24 -11.38
C GLY A 466 -2.30 -68.06 -11.80
N PHE A 467 -2.47 -67.53 -13.00
CA PHE A 467 -1.88 -66.29 -13.47
C PHE A 467 -2.95 -65.18 -13.51
N LYS A 468 -2.60 -63.99 -13.02
CA LYS A 468 -3.41 -62.79 -13.14
C LYS A 468 -2.93 -61.99 -14.34
N GLU A 469 -3.74 -61.98 -15.40
CA GLU A 469 -3.55 -61.08 -16.53
C GLU A 469 -4.21 -59.74 -16.20
N VAL A 470 -3.43 -58.67 -16.25
CA VAL A 470 -3.88 -57.32 -15.94
C VAL A 470 -3.75 -56.47 -17.19
N THR A 471 -4.86 -55.83 -17.57
CA THR A 471 -4.91 -54.84 -18.64
C THR A 471 -5.20 -53.48 -18.02
N LEU A 472 -4.23 -52.58 -18.10
CA LEU A 472 -4.35 -51.21 -17.65
C LEU A 472 -4.62 -50.30 -18.86
N ARG A 473 -5.83 -49.74 -18.94
CA ARG A 473 -6.20 -48.75 -19.96
C ARG A 473 -5.95 -47.36 -19.41
N VAL A 474 -5.21 -46.56 -20.15
CA VAL A 474 -4.90 -45.18 -19.77
C VAL A 474 -5.42 -44.23 -20.84
N TYR A 475 -6.26 -43.29 -20.42
CA TYR A 475 -6.92 -42.30 -21.26
C TYR A 475 -6.41 -40.89 -20.96
N ASN A 476 -6.00 -40.13 -21.97
CA ASN A 476 -5.71 -38.71 -21.79
C ASN A 476 -6.87 -37.82 -22.26
N PHE A 477 -7.78 -37.44 -21.35
CA PHE A 477 -8.84 -36.45 -21.68
C PHE A 477 -8.40 -34.99 -21.48
N THR A 478 -7.12 -34.74 -21.21
CA THR A 478 -6.60 -33.36 -21.06
C THR A 478 -6.43 -32.68 -22.43
N LYS A 479 -6.31 -31.34 -22.45
CA LYS A 479 -6.15 -30.56 -23.70
C LYS A 479 -4.72 -30.58 -24.27
N SER A 480 -3.77 -31.19 -23.58
CA SER A 480 -2.34 -31.16 -23.92
C SER A 480 -1.76 -32.56 -23.91
N LYS A 481 -0.69 -32.77 -24.67
CA LYS A 481 0.13 -33.97 -24.55
C LYS A 481 0.70 -34.10 -23.13
N LYS A 482 0.69 -35.31 -22.58
CA LYS A 482 1.20 -35.62 -21.23
C LYS A 482 2.22 -36.74 -21.29
N ASP A 483 3.37 -36.48 -20.68
CA ASP A 483 4.45 -37.45 -20.51
C ASP A 483 4.53 -37.80 -19.02
N PHE A 484 4.39 -39.08 -18.69
CA PHE A 484 4.38 -39.55 -17.31
C PHE A 484 4.82 -40.99 -17.22
N LYS A 485 5.14 -41.43 -16.01
CA LYS A 485 5.61 -42.78 -15.74
C LYS A 485 4.60 -43.51 -14.88
N VAL A 486 4.17 -44.69 -15.33
CA VAL A 486 3.23 -45.55 -14.61
C VAL A 486 4.01 -46.64 -13.92
N VAL A 487 3.72 -46.88 -12.64
CA VAL A 487 4.42 -47.81 -11.77
C VAL A 487 3.44 -48.75 -11.08
N GLU A 488 3.72 -50.05 -11.19
CA GLU A 488 2.95 -51.14 -10.58
C GLU A 488 3.89 -52.00 -9.74
N SER A 489 3.54 -52.25 -8.47
CA SER A 489 4.31 -53.08 -7.55
C SER A 489 3.59 -54.40 -7.30
N CYS A 490 4.30 -55.51 -7.52
CA CYS A 490 3.78 -56.87 -7.44
C CYS A 490 4.72 -57.77 -6.63
N ASP A 491 4.14 -58.76 -5.96
CA ASP A 491 4.84 -59.84 -5.26
C ASP A 491 4.72 -61.12 -6.11
N GLY A 492 5.83 -61.63 -6.62
CA GLY A 492 5.90 -62.82 -7.48
C GLY A 492 6.57 -62.60 -8.86
N GLU A 493 6.49 -63.62 -9.72
CA GLU A 493 7.03 -63.56 -11.09
C GLU A 493 6.11 -62.75 -12.00
N VAL A 494 6.71 -61.81 -12.75
CA VAL A 494 5.98 -60.88 -13.62
C VAL A 494 6.52 -60.94 -15.05
N LYS A 495 5.60 -60.97 -16.02
CA LYS A 495 5.91 -60.73 -17.44
C LYS A 495 5.11 -59.52 -17.91
N ALA A 496 5.78 -58.47 -18.37
CA ALA A 496 5.13 -57.24 -18.83
C ALA A 496 5.63 -56.87 -20.23
N GLU A 497 4.74 -56.38 -21.08
CA GLU A 497 5.10 -55.89 -22.41
C GLU A 497 5.58 -54.43 -22.34
N ASN A 498 6.67 -54.11 -23.04
CA ASN A 498 7.22 -52.75 -23.17
C ASN A 498 7.47 -52.01 -21.83
N ALA A 499 7.80 -52.75 -20.77
CA ALA A 499 8.04 -52.23 -19.44
C ALA A 499 9.47 -52.46 -18.97
N ARG A 500 9.97 -51.59 -18.10
CA ARG A 500 11.17 -51.85 -17.29
C ARG A 500 10.75 -52.58 -16.02
N ILE A 501 11.34 -53.75 -15.77
CA ILE A 501 11.07 -54.57 -14.59
C ILE A 501 12.28 -54.45 -13.67
N PHE A 502 12.05 -54.04 -12.42
CA PHE A 502 13.05 -53.99 -11.36
C PHE A 502 12.68 -55.02 -10.29
N CYS A 503 13.65 -55.82 -9.87
CA CYS A 503 13.44 -56.88 -8.88
C CYS A 503 14.36 -56.63 -7.69
N GLU A 504 13.83 -56.03 -6.61
CA GLU A 504 14.55 -55.81 -5.35
C GLU A 504 13.93 -56.63 -4.21
N LYS A 505 13.05 -56.03 -3.40
CA LYS A 505 12.21 -56.74 -2.40
C LYS A 505 10.84 -57.16 -2.94
N PHE A 506 10.32 -56.39 -3.89
CA PHE A 506 9.10 -56.65 -4.66
C PHE A 506 9.42 -56.38 -6.13
N THR A 507 8.65 -56.98 -7.04
CA THR A 507 8.81 -56.77 -8.48
C THR A 507 8.07 -55.51 -8.88
N THR A 508 8.80 -54.48 -9.32
CA THR A 508 8.24 -53.20 -9.77
C THR A 508 8.28 -53.12 -11.29
N ILE A 509 7.13 -52.84 -11.89
CA ILE A 509 6.95 -52.64 -13.32
C ILE A 509 6.81 -51.15 -13.59
N SER A 510 7.57 -50.65 -14.55
CA SER A 510 7.54 -49.24 -14.93
C SER A 510 7.38 -49.05 -16.43
N TRP A 511 6.39 -48.23 -16.82
CA TRP A 511 6.19 -47.77 -18.19
C TRP A 511 6.41 -46.28 -18.29
N ASN A 512 7.14 -45.85 -19.31
CA ASN A 512 7.18 -44.43 -19.71
C ASN A 512 6.11 -44.24 -20.77
N VAL A 513 5.12 -43.41 -20.47
CA VAL A 513 3.93 -43.21 -21.29
C VAL A 513 3.88 -41.76 -21.78
N SER A 514 3.58 -41.60 -23.06
CA SER A 514 3.47 -40.32 -23.73
C SER A 514 2.15 -40.33 -24.51
N LEU A 515 1.16 -39.58 -24.05
CA LEU A 515 -0.20 -39.58 -24.63
C LEU A 515 -0.60 -38.20 -25.11
N SER A 516 -1.04 -38.11 -26.36
CA SER A 516 -1.67 -36.93 -26.95
C SER A 516 -3.12 -36.75 -26.45
N PRO A 517 -3.75 -35.58 -26.65
CA PRO A 517 -5.15 -35.36 -26.27
C PRO A 517 -6.10 -36.37 -26.93
N ASN A 518 -6.99 -36.97 -26.14
CA ASN A 518 -7.94 -38.03 -26.52
C ASN A 518 -7.30 -39.35 -27.01
N GLU A 519 -6.01 -39.55 -26.77
CA GLU A 519 -5.33 -40.80 -27.06
C GLU A 519 -5.50 -41.79 -25.90
N GLU A 520 -5.62 -43.08 -26.22
CA GLU A 520 -5.65 -44.18 -25.27
C GLU A 520 -4.48 -45.14 -25.50
N ILE A 521 -3.97 -45.74 -24.42
CA ILE A 521 -2.99 -46.81 -24.49
C ILE A 521 -3.39 -47.95 -23.56
N GLU A 522 -3.20 -49.18 -24.03
CA GLU A 522 -3.35 -50.38 -23.21
C GLU A 522 -1.96 -50.89 -22.79
N LEU A 523 -1.76 -51.05 -21.48
CA LEU A 523 -0.56 -51.65 -20.90
C LEU A 523 -0.95 -53.01 -20.32
N ARG A 524 -0.27 -54.07 -20.76
CA ARG A 524 -0.59 -55.45 -20.34
C ARG A 524 0.58 -56.06 -19.58
N TYR A 525 0.26 -56.73 -18.48
CA TYR A 525 1.22 -57.54 -17.73
C TYR A 525 0.55 -58.74 -17.08
N VAL A 526 1.34 -59.79 -16.85
CA VAL A 526 0.91 -61.05 -16.25
C VAL A 526 1.71 -61.28 -14.98
N VAL A 527 1.02 -61.57 -13.87
CA VAL A 527 1.62 -61.81 -12.56
C VAL A 527 1.24 -63.18 -12.04
N LYS A 528 2.25 -63.92 -11.56
CA LYS A 528 2.09 -65.13 -10.77
C LYS A 528 2.33 -64.80 -9.30
N GLY A 529 1.31 -64.26 -8.63
CA GLY A 529 1.39 -63.78 -7.25
C GLY A 529 0.34 -62.70 -6.91
N LYS A 530 0.70 -61.73 -6.06
CA LYS A 530 -0.22 -60.67 -5.57
C LYS A 530 0.19 -59.28 -6.07
N ILE A 531 -0.78 -58.49 -6.52
CA ILE A 531 -0.58 -57.07 -6.82
C ILE A 531 -0.65 -56.31 -5.49
N LEU A 532 0.38 -55.53 -5.16
CA LEU A 532 0.49 -54.84 -3.88
C LEU A 532 -0.22 -53.48 -3.91
N ASN A 533 -0.28 -52.84 -5.08
CA ASN A 533 -0.86 -51.52 -5.25
C ASN A 533 -2.39 -51.60 -5.40
N LYS A 534 -3.12 -50.87 -4.54
CA LYS A 534 -4.59 -50.75 -4.67
C LYS A 534 -4.98 -50.06 -5.98
N ASN A 535 -4.29 -48.97 -6.34
CA ASN A 535 -4.39 -48.27 -7.61
C ASN A 535 -2.99 -48.14 -8.25
N PRO A 536 -2.87 -48.04 -9.59
CA PRO A 536 -1.59 -47.78 -10.25
C PRO A 536 -0.94 -46.50 -9.72
N ILE A 537 0.38 -46.48 -9.60
CA ILE A 537 1.13 -45.30 -9.15
C ILE A 537 1.57 -44.51 -10.38
N VAL A 538 1.46 -43.18 -10.36
CA VAL A 538 1.85 -42.32 -11.48
C VAL A 538 2.85 -41.27 -11.03
N GLU A 539 4.00 -41.23 -11.68
CA GLU A 539 5.05 -40.23 -11.52
C GLU A 539 5.00 -39.20 -12.66
N GLY A 540 5.14 -37.92 -12.33
CA GLY A 540 5.16 -36.83 -13.32
C GLY A 540 3.80 -36.19 -13.64
N LEU A 541 2.70 -36.67 -13.06
CA LEU A 541 1.39 -36.00 -13.11
C LEU A 541 1.00 -35.40 -11.76
N ASP A 542 0.41 -34.20 -11.83
CA ASP A 542 -0.18 -33.52 -10.70
C ASP A 542 -1.44 -34.27 -10.22
N ALA A 543 -1.61 -34.47 -8.92
CA ALA A 543 -2.73 -35.25 -8.36
C ALA A 543 -4.11 -34.64 -8.73
N SER A 544 -4.15 -33.34 -9.00
CA SER A 544 -5.34 -32.61 -9.41
C SER A 544 -5.91 -33.02 -10.77
N ILE A 545 -5.13 -33.70 -11.62
CA ILE A 545 -5.52 -34.08 -12.98
C ILE A 545 -5.57 -35.60 -13.23
N VAL A 546 -5.44 -36.41 -12.17
CA VAL A 546 -5.37 -37.88 -12.25
C VAL A 546 -6.64 -38.49 -11.64
N SER A 547 -7.21 -39.49 -12.31
CA SER A 547 -8.36 -40.26 -11.86
C SER A 547 -8.10 -41.76 -12.03
N GLY A 548 -8.39 -42.57 -11.01
CA GLY A 548 -8.17 -44.03 -11.04
C GLY A 548 -6.74 -44.49 -10.73
N ALA A 549 -5.82 -43.56 -10.46
CA ALA A 549 -4.43 -43.82 -10.08
C ALA A 549 -3.97 -42.91 -8.93
N THR A 550 -2.91 -43.32 -8.23
CA THR A 550 -2.31 -42.56 -7.12
C THR A 550 -1.06 -41.83 -7.63
N SER A 551 -1.02 -40.49 -7.55
CA SER A 551 0.18 -39.74 -7.92
C SER A 551 1.29 -39.92 -6.86
N ALA A 552 2.51 -40.23 -7.30
CA ALA A 552 3.67 -40.45 -6.45
C ALA A 552 4.10 -39.20 -5.65
N ILE A 553 3.75 -38.00 -6.13
CA ILE A 553 4.06 -36.72 -5.45
C ILE A 553 3.38 -36.66 -4.07
N ASN A 554 2.17 -37.25 -3.94
CA ASN A 554 1.47 -37.36 -2.66
C ASN A 554 2.06 -38.44 -1.74
N ILE A 555 2.68 -39.50 -2.27
CA ILE A 555 3.27 -40.56 -1.44
C ILE A 555 4.46 -40.00 -0.64
N SER A 556 5.27 -39.12 -1.24
CA SER A 556 6.32 -38.37 -0.54
C SER A 556 5.78 -37.38 0.50
N GLN A 557 4.63 -36.75 0.26
CA GLN A 557 4.02 -35.81 1.22
C GLN A 557 3.28 -36.51 2.37
N GLU A 558 2.59 -37.63 2.12
CA GLU A 558 1.94 -38.46 3.15
C GLU A 558 2.95 -39.23 4.00
N LEU A 559 4.09 -39.67 3.45
CA LEU A 559 5.19 -40.25 4.23
C LEU A 559 5.86 -39.21 5.15
N ASN A 560 6.03 -37.97 4.68
CA ASN A 560 6.54 -36.88 5.52
C ASN A 560 5.54 -36.50 6.63
N ALA A 561 4.24 -36.40 6.31
CA ALA A 561 3.21 -36.10 7.31
C ALA A 561 3.03 -37.24 8.35
N LYS A 562 3.23 -38.50 7.98
CA LYS A 562 3.24 -39.62 8.94
C LYS A 562 4.52 -39.71 9.75
N HIS A 563 5.67 -39.27 9.23
CA HIS A 563 6.89 -39.16 10.03
C HIS A 563 6.82 -38.02 11.05
N GLU A 564 6.15 -36.91 10.74
CA GLU A 564 5.86 -35.86 11.73
C GLU A 564 4.83 -36.31 12.78
N ALA A 565 3.81 -37.10 12.42
CA ALA A 565 2.79 -37.58 13.36
C ALA A 565 3.24 -38.76 14.26
N ILE A 566 4.40 -39.36 14.00
CA ILE A 566 5.00 -40.44 14.85
C ILE A 566 6.23 -39.88 15.61
N GLY A 567 6.58 -38.61 15.38
CA GLY A 567 7.67 -37.90 16.01
C GLY A 567 7.26 -36.95 17.15
N ASP A 568 6.05 -37.11 17.69
CA ASP A 568 5.57 -36.49 18.95
C ASP A 568 5.15 -37.57 19.96
#